data_AF-A0A967HIH6-F1
#
_entry.id   AF-A0A967HIH6-F1
#
_cell.length_a   1.000
_cell.length_b   1.000
_cell.length_c   1.000
_cell.angle_alpha   90.00
_cell.angle_beta   90.00
_cell.angle_gamma   90.00
#
_symmetry.space_group_name_H-M   'P 1'
#
loop_
_entity.id
_entity.type
_entity.pdbx_description
1 polymer ?
#
loop_
_entity_poly.entity_id
_entity_poly.type
_entity_poly.pdbx_seq_one_letter_code
_entity_poly.pdbx_strand_id
1 'polypeptide(L)'
;MTGLEPDFSRESANILIVDDEPANAEFLRHVLEPEGYGSVVELTSPREAMERFDEIDPDIVVLDLMMPEWDGFEVMTRIRQRVQPG
;
A
#
# COMPACT_ATOMS: atom_id res chain seq x y z
N MET A 1 -19.11 2.89 27.48
CA MET A 1 -18.27 2.00 26.65
C MET A 1 -18.49 2.45 25.22
N THR A 2 -17.75 3.46 24.79
CA THR A 2 -17.84 4.00 23.43
C THR A 2 -17.11 3.02 22.53
N GLY A 3 -17.80 2.45 21.54
CA GLY A 3 -17.14 1.66 20.50
C GLY A 3 -16.09 2.54 19.84
N LEU A 4 -14.87 2.01 19.72
CA LEU A 4 -13.83 2.64 18.92
C LEU A 4 -14.28 2.52 17.46
N GLU A 5 -14.95 3.55 16.95
CA GLU A 5 -15.10 3.71 15.50
C GLU A 5 -13.68 3.81 14.92
N PRO A 6 -13.37 3.10 13.83
CA PRO A 6 -12.07 3.20 13.18
C PRO A 6 -11.78 4.66 12.82
N ASP A 7 -10.61 5.14 13.26
CA ASP A 7 -10.11 6.46 12.91
C ASP A 7 -9.52 6.39 11.50
N PHE A 8 -10.29 6.85 10.51
CA PHE A 8 -9.84 6.98 9.11
C PHE A 8 -9.29 8.39 8.83
N SER A 9 -8.68 9.05 9.82
CA SER A 9 -7.92 10.27 9.56
C SER A 9 -6.74 9.98 8.63
N ARG A 10 -6.26 11.02 7.94
CA ARG A 10 -5.06 10.87 7.10
C ARG A 10 -3.85 10.41 7.93
N GLU A 11 -3.75 10.83 9.18
CA GLU A 11 -2.63 10.53 10.07
C GLU A 11 -2.58 9.06 10.50
N SER A 12 -3.74 8.39 10.59
CA SER A 12 -3.84 6.99 10.98
C SER A 12 -3.86 6.01 9.81
N ALA A 13 -4.03 6.48 8.57
CA ALA A 13 -4.07 5.61 7.39
C ALA A 13 -2.69 5.04 7.06
N ASN A 14 -2.59 3.72 6.96
CA ASN A 14 -1.41 3.00 6.47
C ASN A 14 -1.45 2.91 4.94
N ILE A 15 -0.53 3.58 4.26
CA ILE A 15 -0.41 3.55 2.81
C ILE A 15 0.75 2.65 2.40
N LEU A 16 0.47 1.70 1.50
CA LEU A 16 1.48 0.90 0.80
C LEU A 16 1.61 1.37 -0.65
N ILE A 17 2.81 1.79 -1.05
CA ILE A 17 3.17 2.12 -2.44
C ILE A 17 4.00 0.96 -3.01
N VAL A 18 3.63 0.47 -4.19
CA VAL A 18 4.34 -0.60 -4.91
C VAL A 18 4.60 -0.14 -6.35
N ASP A 19 5.86 0.18 -6.65
CA ASP A 19 6.32 0.67 -7.96
C ASP A 19 7.79 0.25 -8.14
N ASP A 20 8.13 -0.40 -9.26
CA ASP A 20 9.48 -0.95 -9.49
C ASP A 20 10.53 0.12 -9.83
N GLU A 21 10.09 1.35 -10.13
CA GLU A 21 10.95 2.52 -10.29
C GLU A 21 11.07 3.27 -8.95
N PRO A 22 12.23 3.20 -8.26
CA PRO A 22 12.40 3.80 -6.93
C PRO A 22 12.09 5.29 -6.90
N ALA A 23 12.39 6.02 -7.98
CA ALA A 23 12.13 7.45 -8.07
C ALA A 23 10.62 7.78 -8.03
N ASN A 24 9.77 6.93 -8.60
CA ASN A 24 8.32 7.12 -8.57
C ASN A 24 7.77 6.85 -7.17
N ALA A 25 8.21 5.75 -6.55
CA ALA A 25 7.80 5.38 -5.20
C ALA A 25 8.17 6.47 -4.18
N GLU A 26 9.43 6.93 -4.25
CA GLU A 26 9.95 8.01 -3.41
C GLU A 26 9.19 9.32 -3.67
N PHE A 27 8.90 9.66 -4.92
CA PHE A 27 8.13 10.86 -5.26
C PHE A 27 6.73 10.82 -4.63
N LEU A 28 6.03 9.69 -4.73
CA LEU A 28 4.70 9.54 -4.15
C LEU A 28 4.72 9.67 -2.62
N ARG A 29 5.70 9.07 -1.95
CA ARG A 29 5.89 9.24 -0.51
C ARG A 29 6.07 10.71 -0.12
N HIS A 30 6.94 11.44 -0.84
CA HIS A 30 7.17 12.87 -0.62
C HIS A 30 5.95 13.76 -0.93
N VAL A 31 5.00 13.29 -1.74
CA VAL A 31 3.73 13.99 -1.99
C VAL A 31 2.72 13.69 -0.88
N LEU A 32 2.68 12.46 -0.35
CA LEU A 32 1.67 12.02 0.61
C LEU A 32 2.01 12.45 2.04
N GLU A 33 3.26 12.33 2.49
CA GLU A 33 3.62 12.69 3.88
C GLU A 33 3.25 14.15 4.25
N PRO A 34 3.51 15.18 3.41
CA PRO A 34 3.11 16.55 3.73
C PRO A 34 1.60 16.80 3.76
N GLU A 35 0.80 15.93 3.14
CA GLU A 35 -0.67 16.00 3.14
C GLU A 35 -1.30 15.43 4.42
N GLY A 36 -0.47 15.00 5.37
CA GLY A 36 -0.87 14.48 6.67
C GLY A 36 -0.94 12.95 6.73
N TYR A 37 -0.40 12.23 5.75
CA TYR A 37 -0.30 10.77 5.82
C TYR A 37 0.93 10.37 6.64
N GLY A 38 0.71 9.93 7.88
CA GLY A 38 1.77 9.65 8.85
C GLY A 38 2.47 8.30 8.67
N SER A 39 1.87 7.38 7.91
CA SER A 39 2.34 6.01 7.71
C SER A 39 2.33 5.66 6.22
N VAL A 40 3.47 5.89 5.56
CA VAL A 40 3.64 5.60 4.12
C VAL A 40 4.83 4.66 3.96
N VAL A 41 4.58 3.47 3.42
CA VAL A 41 5.58 2.44 3.15
C VAL A 41 5.71 2.27 1.64
N GLU A 42 6.93 2.43 1.12
CA GLU A 42 7.25 2.20 -0.28
C GLU A 42 8.02 0.90 -0.46
N LEU A 43 7.64 0.08 -1.46
CA LEU A 43 8.31 -1.15 -1.83
C LEU A 43 8.50 -1.20 -3.34
N THR A 44 9.72 -1.47 -3.79
CA THR A 44 10.03 -1.57 -5.23
C THR A 44 9.99 -2.99 -5.77
N SER A 45 9.54 -3.93 -4.93
CA SER A 45 9.41 -5.34 -5.30
C SER A 45 7.98 -5.82 -5.04
N PRO A 46 7.26 -6.24 -6.09
CA PRO A 46 5.95 -6.89 -5.96
C PRO A 46 5.96 -8.12 -5.06
N ARG A 47 7.07 -8.86 -5.05
CA ARG A 47 7.25 -10.02 -4.18
C ARG A 47 7.32 -9.60 -2.71
N GLU A 48 8.18 -8.64 -2.39
CA GLU A 48 8.29 -8.13 -1.02
C GLU A 48 6.96 -7.55 -0.55
N ALA A 49 6.25 -6.83 -1.43
CA ALA A 49 4.92 -6.31 -1.14
C ALA A 49 3.95 -7.43 -0.72
N MET A 50 3.95 -8.57 -1.41
CA MET A 50 3.09 -9.70 -1.02
C MET A 50 3.55 -10.42 0.26
N GLU A 51 4.84 -10.45 0.54
CA GLU A 51 5.39 -11.05 1.76
C GLU A 51 5.05 -10.21 3.00
N ARG A 52 5.08 -8.88 2.86
CA ARG A 52 4.88 -7.93 3.96
C ARG A 52 3.47 -7.37 4.05
N PHE A 53 2.59 -7.65 3.08
CA PHE A 53 1.24 -7.07 3.01
C PHE A 53 0.46 -7.19 4.32
N ASP A 54 0.41 -8.39 4.91
CA ASP A 54 -0.36 -8.64 6.15
C ASP A 54 0.30 -8.01 7.39
N GLU A 55 1.61 -7.78 7.34
CA GLU A 55 2.35 -7.10 8.42
C GLU A 55 2.20 -5.57 8.35
N ILE A 56 2.11 -5.04 7.12
CA ILE A 56 1.90 -3.61 6.85
C ILE A 56 0.44 -3.24 7.12
N ASP A 57 -0.49 -4.17 6.91
CA ASP A 57 -1.94 -4.00 7.07
C ASP A 57 -2.44 -2.67 6.46
N PRO A 58 -2.25 -2.48 5.14
CA PRO A 58 -2.51 -1.19 4.51
C PRO A 58 -4.00 -0.92 4.33
N ASP A 59 -4.43 0.30 4.67
CA ASP A 59 -5.75 0.83 4.34
C ASP A 59 -5.85 1.21 2.84
N ILE A 60 -4.71 1.66 2.28
CA ILE A 60 -4.61 2.15 0.91
C ILE A 60 -3.41 1.51 0.23
N VAL A 61 -3.61 0.99 -0.98
CA VAL A 61 -2.54 0.50 -1.84
C VAL A 61 -2.46 1.36 -3.10
N VAL A 62 -1.29 1.95 -3.34
CA VAL A 62 -0.93 2.60 -4.61
C VAL A 62 -0.04 1.63 -5.37
N LEU A 63 -0.51 1.12 -6.50
CA LEU A 63 0.12 0.02 -7.21
C LEU A 63 0.39 0.42 -8.66
N ASP A 64 1.65 0.34 -9.08
CA ASP A 64 1.97 0.35 -10.50
C ASP A 64 1.49 -0.96 -11.17
N LEU A 65 0.91 -0.83 -12.35
CA LEU A 65 0.43 -1.94 -13.15
C LEU A 65 1.44 -2.34 -14.24
N MET A 66 2.39 -1.48 -14.57
CA MET A 66 3.30 -1.63 -15.70
C MET A 66 4.72 -2.02 -15.26
N MET A 67 4.82 -3.08 -14.46
CA MET A 67 6.11 -3.61 -14.00
C MET A 67 6.62 -4.74 -14.94
N PRO A 68 7.91 -4.75 -15.29
CA PRO A 68 8.49 -5.65 -16.29
C PRO A 68 8.69 -7.09 -15.80
N GLU A 69 8.84 -7.31 -14.49
CA GLU A 69 9.12 -8.64 -13.92
C GLU A 69 7.89 -9.34 -13.35
N TRP A 70 6.91 -8.60 -12.83
CA TRP A 70 5.70 -9.11 -12.19
C TRP A 70 4.49 -8.32 -12.66
N ASP A 71 3.42 -9.01 -13.06
CA ASP A 71 2.19 -8.37 -13.50
C ASP A 71 1.47 -7.71 -12.29
N GLY A 72 1.32 -6.38 -12.31
CA GLY A 72 0.60 -5.65 -11.26
C GLY A 72 -0.87 -6.10 -11.10
N PHE A 73 -1.48 -6.67 -12.14
CA PHE A 73 -2.80 -7.29 -12.03
C PHE A 73 -2.78 -8.57 -11.19
N GLU A 74 -1.67 -9.32 -11.19
CA GLU A 74 -1.50 -10.49 -10.32
C GLU A 74 -1.39 -10.05 -8.85
N VAL A 75 -0.63 -8.99 -8.57
CA VAL A 75 -0.53 -8.39 -7.22
C VAL A 75 -1.92 -7.99 -6.72
N MET A 76 -2.67 -7.22 -7.52
CA MET A 76 -4.04 -6.82 -7.20
C MET A 76 -4.96 -8.04 -6.96
N THR A 77 -4.82 -9.09 -7.76
CA THR A 77 -5.64 -10.31 -7.62
C THR A 77 -5.34 -11.03 -6.32
N ARG A 78 -4.06 -11.17 -5.94
CA ARG A 78 -3.64 -11.77 -4.68
C ARG A 78 -4.08 -10.94 -3.48
N ILE A 79 -3.95 -9.61 -3.53
CA ILE A 79 -4.46 -8.70 -2.50
C ILE A 79 -5.97 -8.92 -2.32
N ARG A 80 -6.75 -8.90 -3.41
CA ARG A 80 -8.20 -9.12 -3.35
C ARG A 80 -8.59 -10.43 -2.66
N GLN A 81 -7.86 -11.51 -2.90
CA GLN A 81 -8.09 -12.80 -2.25
C GLN A 81 -7.81 -12.79 -0.74
N ARG A 82 -6.99 -11.85 -0.25
CA ARG A 82 -6.71 -11.67 1.18
C ARG A 82 -7.75 -10.80 1.89
N VAL A 83 -8.14 -9.69 1.26
CA VAL A 83 -9.08 -8.72 1.87
C VAL A 83 -10.56 -9.06 1.69
N GLN A 84 -10.95 -9.76 0.63
CA GLN A 84 -12.35 -10.20 0.48
C GLN A 84 -12.52 -11.54 1.20
N PRO A 85 -13.36 -11.61 2.27
CA PRO A 85 -13.75 -12.91 2.79
C PRO A 85 -14.56 -13.61 1.70
N GLY A 86 -14.28 -14.91 1.51
CA GLY A 86 -15.15 -15.79 0.73
C GLY A 86 -16.57 -15.85 1.30
#